data_AF-A0A6C0JUB8-F1
#
_entry.id   AF-A0A6C0JUB8-F1
#
_cell.length_a   1.000
_cell.length_b   1.000
_cell.length_c   1.000
_cell.angle_alpha   90.00
_cell.angle_beta   90.00
_cell.angle_gamma   90.00
#
_symmetry.space_group_name_H-M   'P 1'
#
loop_
_entity.id
_entity.type
_entity.pdbx_description
1 polymer ?
#
loop_
_entity_poly.entity_id
_entity_poly.type
_entity_poly.pdbx_seq_one_letter_code
_entity_poly.pdbx_strand_id
1 'polypeptide(L)'
;MQQFAFNSNIATLICEIRHTYHSDFKKIFDYADAIKNAIKGNGAGLTRGFLIDKMINEILEKNHAFVQYHEGQADIMFENTPYSIKTLTNGGNDIALCWSKNPTIERKELEHDILLINLKSEKWYSSEQEIKRGIYIIDKNIANKYIILYSNNKTDYVLKKKSLHDLIIYNSMNNGWYVEFKSEKEYTWNIIDGIMDKD
;
A
#
# COMPACT_ATOMS: atom_id res chain seq x y z
N MET A 1 -27.79 8.09 -4.94
CA MET A 1 -27.19 7.49 -6.14
C MET A 1 -25.72 7.85 -6.12
N GLN A 2 -24.83 6.90 -5.81
CA GLN A 2 -23.39 7.16 -5.85
C GLN A 2 -22.95 7.03 -7.32
N GLN A 3 -22.43 8.11 -7.88
CA GLN A 3 -22.05 8.20 -9.29
C GLN A 3 -20.75 7.42 -9.49
N PHE A 4 -20.72 6.49 -10.45
CA PHE A 4 -19.49 5.80 -10.85
C PHE A 4 -18.47 6.84 -11.30
N ALA A 5 -17.33 6.90 -10.62
CA ALA A 5 -16.25 7.80 -10.97
C ALA A 5 -15.20 6.98 -11.73
N PHE A 6 -15.15 7.15 -13.05
CA PHE A 6 -14.18 6.46 -13.87
C PHE A 6 -12.85 7.22 -13.87
N ASN A 7 -11.78 6.54 -13.45
CA ASN A 7 -10.40 7.01 -13.55
C ASN A 7 -9.65 6.01 -14.45
N SER A 8 -9.31 6.44 -15.66
CA SER A 8 -8.66 5.58 -16.67
C SER A 8 -7.28 5.10 -16.22
N ASN A 9 -6.51 5.96 -15.54
CA ASN A 9 -5.14 5.64 -15.15
C ASN A 9 -5.14 4.55 -14.08
N ILE A 10 -6.06 4.65 -13.11
CA ILE A 10 -6.26 3.60 -12.12
C ILE A 10 -6.73 2.29 -12.77
N ALA A 11 -7.66 2.36 -13.72
CA ALA A 11 -8.14 1.18 -14.43
C ALA A 11 -7.01 0.49 -15.21
N THR A 12 -6.16 1.25 -15.89
CA THR A 12 -4.96 0.73 -16.58
C THR A 12 -4.01 0.07 -15.59
N LEU A 13 -3.63 0.77 -14.50
CA LEU A 13 -2.75 0.20 -13.48
C LEU A 13 -3.29 -1.12 -12.90
N ILE A 14 -4.59 -1.19 -12.59
CA ILE A 14 -5.21 -2.43 -12.08
C ILE A 14 -5.20 -3.55 -13.11
N CYS A 15 -5.44 -3.25 -14.38
CA CYS A 15 -5.35 -4.21 -15.47
C CYS A 15 -3.92 -4.76 -15.58
N GLU A 16 -2.93 -3.89 -15.56
CA GLU A 16 -1.52 -4.26 -15.64
C GLU A 16 -1.06 -5.07 -14.42
N ILE A 17 -1.45 -4.67 -13.20
CA ILE A 17 -1.19 -5.47 -11.98
C ILE A 17 -1.81 -6.87 -12.10
N ARG A 18 -3.00 -6.98 -12.67
CA ARG A 18 -3.72 -8.25 -12.78
C ARG A 18 -3.13 -9.18 -13.83
N HIS A 19 -2.62 -8.65 -14.94
CA HIS A 19 -2.28 -9.45 -16.11
C HIS A 19 -0.78 -9.47 -16.42
N THR A 20 -0.10 -8.32 -16.31
CA THR A 20 1.30 -8.18 -16.69
C THR A 20 2.21 -8.35 -15.48
N TYR A 21 1.88 -7.70 -14.36
CA TYR A 21 2.74 -7.61 -13.17
C TYR A 21 2.29 -8.52 -12.03
N HIS A 22 1.34 -9.42 -12.29
CA HIS A 22 0.79 -10.29 -11.26
C HIS A 22 1.87 -11.11 -10.56
N SER A 23 2.84 -11.67 -11.29
CA SER A 23 3.93 -12.44 -10.71
C SER A 23 4.83 -11.62 -9.81
N ASP A 24 5.07 -10.36 -10.13
CA ASP A 24 5.97 -9.50 -9.36
C ASP A 24 5.30 -9.03 -8.07
N PHE A 25 4.04 -8.64 -8.13
CA PHE A 25 3.26 -8.38 -6.92
C PHE A 25 3.09 -9.65 -6.08
N LYS A 26 2.89 -10.82 -6.68
CA LYS A 26 2.86 -12.08 -5.94
C LYS A 26 4.16 -12.32 -5.16
N LYS A 27 5.33 -12.04 -5.74
CA LYS A 27 6.62 -12.13 -5.03
C LYS A 27 6.68 -11.20 -3.82
N ILE A 28 6.18 -9.95 -3.93
CA ILE A 28 6.08 -9.02 -2.78
C ILE A 28 5.33 -9.69 -1.62
N PHE A 29 4.18 -10.27 -1.95
CA PHE A 29 3.30 -10.94 -1.01
C PHE A 29 3.96 -12.18 -0.35
N ASP A 30 4.60 -13.03 -1.14
CA ASP A 30 5.25 -14.26 -0.67
C ASP A 30 6.46 -13.93 0.22
N TYR A 31 7.28 -12.96 -0.17
CA TYR A 31 8.43 -12.51 0.62
C TYR A 31 8.02 -11.78 1.90
N ALA A 32 6.94 -11.00 1.89
CA ALA A 32 6.43 -10.36 3.10
C ALA A 32 6.00 -11.39 4.15
N ASP A 33 5.38 -12.50 3.72
CA ASP A 33 5.02 -13.62 4.59
C ASP A 33 6.29 -14.29 5.16
N ALA A 34 7.31 -14.50 4.32
CA ALA A 34 8.61 -15.03 4.73
C ALA A 34 9.32 -14.14 5.78
N ILE A 35 9.41 -12.82 5.54
CA ILE A 35 9.99 -11.84 6.47
C ILE A 35 9.26 -11.85 7.81
N LYS A 36 7.92 -11.93 7.77
CA LYS A 36 7.09 -11.99 8.98
C LYS A 36 7.33 -13.24 9.80
N ASN A 37 7.58 -14.38 9.14
CA ASN A 37 7.88 -15.65 9.79
C ASN A 37 9.29 -15.68 10.39
N ALA A 38 10.26 -15.05 9.73
CA ALA A 38 11.65 -15.00 10.15
C ALA A 38 11.90 -14.01 11.31
N ILE A 39 11.30 -12.82 11.26
CA ILE A 39 11.59 -11.74 12.22
C ILE A 39 10.52 -11.68 13.30
N LYS A 40 10.89 -12.11 14.51
CA LYS A 40 10.04 -12.18 15.71
C LYS A 40 10.69 -11.45 16.88
N GLY A 41 9.89 -11.05 17.87
CA GLY A 41 10.37 -10.40 19.11
C GLY A 41 10.17 -8.88 19.17
N ASN A 42 10.74 -8.26 20.20
CA ASN A 42 10.62 -6.82 20.46
C ASN A 42 11.36 -6.03 19.36
N GLY A 43 10.72 -4.99 18.83
CA GLY A 43 11.28 -4.17 17.73
C GLY A 43 11.06 -4.75 16.32
N ALA A 44 10.64 -6.02 16.20
CA ALA A 44 10.41 -6.69 14.91
C ALA A 44 9.42 -5.96 13.99
N GLY A 45 8.49 -5.17 14.54
CA GLY A 45 7.52 -4.41 13.74
C GLY A 45 8.17 -3.41 12.77
N LEU A 46 9.13 -2.62 13.26
CA LEU A 46 9.80 -1.58 12.46
C LEU A 46 10.74 -2.22 11.42
N THR A 47 11.54 -3.20 11.84
CA THR A 47 12.46 -3.91 10.94
C THR A 47 11.72 -4.62 9.82
N ARG A 48 10.59 -5.30 10.12
CA ARG A 48 9.77 -5.95 9.08
C ARG A 48 9.20 -4.93 8.11
N GLY A 49 8.66 -3.82 8.60
CA GLY A 49 8.13 -2.75 7.73
C GLY A 49 9.19 -2.24 6.77
N PHE A 50 10.37 -1.88 7.30
CA PHE A 50 11.49 -1.40 6.49
C PHE A 50 11.93 -2.40 5.41
N LEU A 51 12.08 -3.70 5.75
CA LEU A 51 12.51 -4.71 4.78
C LEU A 51 11.45 -4.97 3.70
N ILE A 52 10.17 -4.96 4.07
CA ILE A 52 9.07 -5.09 3.13
C ILE A 52 9.05 -3.89 2.17
N ASP A 53 9.17 -2.66 2.68
CA ASP A 53 9.20 -1.45 1.85
C ASP A 53 10.41 -1.45 0.90
N LYS A 54 11.59 -1.85 1.39
CA LYS A 54 12.81 -1.99 0.56
C LYS A 54 12.61 -3.00 -0.58
N MET A 55 12.02 -4.15 -0.27
CA MET A 55 11.75 -5.20 -1.25
C MET A 55 10.66 -4.79 -2.26
N ILE A 56 9.62 -4.09 -1.83
CA ILE A 56 8.61 -3.51 -2.74
C ILE A 56 9.32 -2.61 -3.76
N ASN A 57 10.18 -1.70 -3.29
CA ASN A 57 10.94 -0.82 -4.17
C ASN A 57 11.85 -1.60 -5.13
N GLU A 58 12.60 -2.59 -4.65
CA GLU A 58 13.47 -3.41 -5.52
C GLU A 58 12.71 -4.19 -6.60
N ILE A 59 11.51 -4.70 -6.28
CA ILE A 59 10.67 -5.41 -7.25
C ILE A 59 10.10 -4.43 -8.28
N LEU A 60 9.62 -3.27 -7.84
CA LEU A 60 9.06 -2.25 -8.72
C LEU A 60 10.14 -1.59 -9.58
N GLU A 61 11.32 -1.31 -9.06
CA GLU A 61 12.45 -0.73 -9.81
C GLU A 61 12.96 -1.62 -10.95
N LYS A 62 12.91 -2.94 -10.76
CA LYS A 62 13.25 -3.91 -11.82
C LYS A 62 12.22 -3.90 -12.96
N ASN A 63 11.05 -3.33 -12.72
CA ASN A 63 10.00 -3.19 -13.71
C ASN A 63 10.05 -1.77 -14.30
N HIS A 64 10.54 -1.65 -15.54
CA HIS A 64 10.72 -0.37 -16.21
C HIS A 64 9.45 0.49 -16.36
N ALA A 65 8.26 -0.09 -16.14
CA ALA A 65 7.02 0.67 -16.13
C ALA A 65 6.82 1.51 -14.85
N PHE A 66 7.50 1.15 -13.76
CA PHE A 66 7.49 1.89 -12.50
C PHE A 66 8.80 2.63 -12.31
N VAL A 67 8.71 3.95 -12.11
CA VAL A 67 9.87 4.82 -11.90
C VAL A 67 9.81 5.37 -10.48
N GLN A 68 10.95 5.40 -9.78
CA GLN A 68 11.03 6.11 -8.50
C GLN A 68 10.63 7.57 -8.67
N TYR A 69 9.78 8.07 -7.78
CA TYR A 69 9.29 9.44 -7.85
C TYR A 69 8.99 9.96 -6.45
N HIS A 70 9.74 10.97 -6.01
CA HIS A 70 9.72 11.46 -4.61
C HIS A 70 9.26 12.91 -4.52
N GLU A 71 8.20 13.27 -5.25
CA GLU A 71 7.54 14.57 -5.15
C GLU A 71 6.29 14.46 -4.28
N GLY A 72 6.16 15.36 -3.29
CA GLY A 72 5.00 15.40 -2.42
C GLY A 72 4.86 14.13 -1.55
N GLN A 73 3.72 13.44 -1.69
CA GLN A 73 3.43 12.15 -1.03
C GLN A 73 3.76 10.94 -1.92
N ALA A 74 4.13 11.15 -3.18
CA ALA A 74 4.36 10.04 -4.10
C ALA A 74 5.68 9.34 -3.82
N ASP A 75 5.69 8.03 -4.09
CA ASP A 75 6.86 7.15 -3.96
C ASP A 75 7.30 6.61 -5.33
N ILE A 76 6.33 6.43 -6.24
CA ILE A 76 6.52 5.88 -7.59
C ILE A 76 5.68 6.62 -8.63
N MET A 77 6.03 6.43 -9.89
CA MET A 77 5.26 6.86 -11.05
C MET A 77 5.05 5.68 -12.01
N PHE A 78 3.82 5.49 -12.46
CA PHE A 78 3.44 4.52 -13.49
C PHE A 78 2.73 5.25 -14.63
N GLU A 79 3.22 5.09 -15.87
CA GLU A 79 2.70 5.78 -17.06
C GLU A 79 2.44 7.29 -16.85
N ASN A 80 3.44 8.00 -16.30
CA ASN A 80 3.35 9.43 -15.94
C ASN A 80 2.32 9.79 -14.86
N THR A 81 1.76 8.80 -14.17
CA THR A 81 0.85 9.01 -13.04
C THR A 81 1.56 8.69 -11.72
N PRO A 82 1.72 9.67 -10.81
CA PRO A 82 2.38 9.46 -9.52
C PRO A 82 1.44 8.80 -8.50
N TYR A 83 1.98 7.85 -7.73
CA TYR A 83 1.27 7.13 -6.66
C TYR A 83 2.05 7.16 -5.35
N SER A 84 1.32 7.28 -4.24
CA SER A 84 1.84 7.06 -2.88
C SER A 84 1.69 5.58 -2.51
N ILE A 85 2.78 4.92 -2.14
CA ILE A 85 2.74 3.53 -1.67
C ILE A 85 2.47 3.53 -0.17
N LYS A 86 1.54 2.67 0.25
CA LYS A 86 1.24 2.43 1.66
C LYS A 86 1.10 0.94 1.90
N THR A 87 1.76 0.43 2.94
CA THR A 87 1.76 -1.00 3.28
C THR A 87 1.04 -1.24 4.60
N LEU A 88 0.09 -2.19 4.62
CA LEU A 88 -0.58 -2.67 5.83
C LEU A 88 -0.07 -4.08 6.19
N THR A 89 0.99 -4.12 7.01
CA THR A 89 1.67 -5.37 7.41
C THR A 89 0.88 -6.20 8.43
N ASN A 90 0.10 -5.54 9.28
CA ASN A 90 -0.67 -6.17 10.36
C ASN A 90 -2.20 -6.01 10.18
N GLY A 91 -2.64 -5.59 8.99
CA GLY A 91 -4.04 -5.29 8.70
C GLY A 91 -4.46 -3.87 9.13
N GLY A 92 -5.72 -3.73 9.56
CA GLY A 92 -6.40 -2.45 9.79
C GLY A 92 -5.75 -1.62 10.87
N ASN A 93 -5.05 -0.57 10.44
CA ASN A 93 -4.37 0.39 11.29
C ASN A 93 -4.51 1.81 10.69
N ASP A 94 -4.14 2.81 11.48
CA ASP A 94 -3.92 4.16 10.98
C ASP A 94 -2.73 4.18 10.01
N ILE A 95 -2.83 4.94 8.92
CA ILE A 95 -1.71 5.15 8.00
C ILE A 95 -1.24 6.60 8.05
N ALA A 96 0.09 6.77 8.11
CA ALA A 96 0.72 8.07 7.95
C ALA A 96 0.89 8.36 6.46
N LEU A 97 0.49 9.55 6.03
CA LEU A 97 0.68 10.00 4.64
C LEU A 97 2.10 10.50 4.39
N CYS A 98 2.75 11.06 5.41
CA CYS A 98 4.18 11.36 5.39
C CYS A 98 4.83 11.12 6.76
N TRP A 99 6.11 10.77 6.70
CA TRP A 99 6.95 10.45 7.86
C TRP A 99 7.81 11.64 8.29
N SER A 100 7.17 12.73 8.70
CA SER A 100 7.79 13.78 9.52
C SER A 100 6.73 14.84 9.86
N LYS A 101 6.87 15.49 11.01
CA LYS A 101 6.28 16.81 11.22
C LYS A 101 7.15 17.81 10.46
N ASN A 102 6.94 17.96 9.15
CA ASN A 102 7.54 19.08 8.43
C ASN A 102 6.76 20.34 8.79
N PRO A 103 7.33 21.27 9.58
CA PRO A 103 6.59 22.43 10.11
C PRO A 103 6.17 23.43 9.03
N THR A 104 6.62 23.24 7.79
CA THR A 104 6.48 24.19 6.68
C THR A 104 5.37 23.84 5.69
N ILE A 105 4.81 22.63 5.71
CA ILE A 105 3.80 22.21 4.72
C ILE A 105 2.59 21.69 5.47
N GLU A 106 1.54 22.50 5.57
CA GLU A 106 0.20 22.08 6.03
C GLU A 106 -0.47 21.29 4.90
N ARG A 107 -0.79 20.01 5.12
CA ARG A 107 -1.55 19.19 4.16
C ARG A 107 -2.96 18.96 4.66
N LYS A 108 -3.94 19.29 3.83
CA LYS A 108 -5.37 19.10 4.12
C LYS A 108 -5.98 17.96 3.31
N GLU A 109 -5.23 17.44 2.34
CA GLU A 109 -5.71 16.52 1.33
C GLU A 109 -4.63 15.51 0.91
N LEU A 110 -5.04 14.46 0.21
CA LEU A 110 -4.15 13.57 -0.53
C LEU A 110 -3.66 14.29 -1.79
N GLU A 111 -2.34 14.34 -1.97
CA GLU A 111 -1.69 14.94 -3.14
C GLU A 111 -1.68 13.97 -4.33
N HIS A 112 -1.67 12.66 -4.06
CA HIS A 112 -1.54 11.58 -5.04
C HIS A 112 -2.48 10.41 -4.73
N ASP A 113 -2.80 9.63 -5.75
CA ASP A 113 -3.54 8.37 -5.58
C ASP A 113 -2.72 7.40 -4.72
N ILE A 114 -3.37 6.56 -3.94
CA ILE A 114 -2.68 5.62 -3.03
C ILE A 114 -2.69 4.22 -3.64
N LEU A 115 -1.51 3.64 -3.82
CA LEU A 115 -1.31 2.21 -4.03
C LEU A 115 -1.15 1.55 -2.65
N LEU A 116 -2.23 0.94 -2.17
CA LEU A 116 -2.28 0.30 -0.86
C LEU A 116 -2.03 -1.21 -0.99
N ILE A 117 -0.99 -1.69 -0.31
CA ILE A 117 -0.62 -3.11 -0.22
C ILE A 117 -1.11 -3.67 1.11
N ASN A 118 -2.22 -4.42 1.09
CA ASN A 118 -2.74 -5.07 2.28
C ASN A 118 -2.27 -6.51 2.38
N LEU A 119 -1.38 -6.80 3.34
CA LEU A 119 -0.74 -8.11 3.48
C LEU A 119 -1.59 -9.14 4.24
N LYS A 120 -2.76 -8.74 4.76
CA LYS A 120 -3.59 -9.61 5.61
C LYS A 120 -5.08 -9.50 5.27
N SER A 121 -5.71 -10.64 4.99
CA SER A 121 -7.17 -10.73 4.98
C SER A 121 -7.70 -10.67 6.41
N GLU A 122 -8.55 -9.70 6.72
CA GLU A 122 -9.24 -9.64 8.02
C GLU A 122 -10.45 -8.71 8.01
N LYS A 123 -11.39 -8.98 8.92
CA LYS A 123 -12.45 -8.04 9.27
C LYS A 123 -11.90 -7.01 10.24
N TRP A 124 -11.94 -5.74 9.86
CA TRP A 124 -11.45 -4.65 10.72
C TRP A 124 -12.47 -4.30 11.80
N TYR A 125 -13.75 -4.55 11.51
CA TYR A 125 -14.89 -4.35 12.39
C TYR A 125 -15.82 -5.59 12.28
N SER A 126 -16.40 -6.01 13.40
CA SER A 126 -17.07 -7.32 13.55
C SER A 126 -18.25 -7.55 12.59
N SER A 127 -18.96 -6.49 12.21
CA SER A 127 -20.13 -6.52 11.33
C SER A 127 -19.83 -6.17 9.87
N GLU A 128 -18.58 -5.87 9.52
CA GLU A 128 -18.23 -5.35 8.21
C GLU A 128 -17.64 -6.42 7.28
N GLN A 129 -17.58 -6.08 6.00
CA GLN A 129 -16.97 -6.90 4.97
C GLN A 129 -15.50 -7.16 5.30
N GLU A 130 -15.03 -8.37 5.05
CA GLU A 130 -13.60 -8.68 5.18
C GLU A 130 -12.81 -7.94 4.12
N ILE A 131 -11.78 -7.20 4.55
CA ILE A 131 -10.79 -6.62 3.64
C ILE A 131 -9.80 -7.73 3.30
N LYS A 132 -9.75 -8.09 2.02
CA LYS A 132 -8.91 -9.18 1.52
C LYS A 132 -7.45 -8.75 1.41
N ARG A 133 -6.54 -9.71 1.52
CA ARG A 133 -5.13 -9.54 1.15
C ARG A 133 -5.06 -9.18 -0.34
N GLY A 134 -4.36 -8.11 -0.66
CA GLY A 134 -4.26 -7.66 -2.04
C GLY A 134 -3.83 -6.21 -2.20
N ILE A 135 -3.90 -5.74 -3.44
CA ILE A 135 -3.60 -4.37 -3.83
C ILE A 135 -4.92 -3.62 -4.02
N TYR A 136 -4.99 -2.41 -3.46
CA TYR A 136 -6.11 -1.50 -3.60
C TYR A 136 -5.58 -0.16 -4.10
N ILE A 137 -6.24 0.41 -5.12
CA ILE A 137 -5.95 1.79 -5.54
C ILE A 137 -7.06 2.70 -5.02
N ILE A 138 -6.66 3.76 -4.32
CA ILE A 138 -7.57 4.80 -3.80
C ILE A 138 -7.37 6.05 -4.64
N ASP A 139 -8.43 6.47 -5.33
CA ASP A 139 -8.46 7.74 -6.05
C ASP A 139 -8.48 8.91 -5.07
N LYS A 140 -7.50 9.82 -5.21
CA LYS A 140 -7.34 10.98 -4.33
C LYS A 140 -8.50 11.96 -4.44
N ASN A 141 -9.05 12.19 -5.62
CA ASN A 141 -10.11 13.16 -5.85
C ASN A 141 -11.43 12.72 -5.21
N ILE A 142 -11.69 11.41 -5.23
CA ILE A 142 -12.84 10.83 -4.51
C ILE A 142 -12.55 10.84 -3.01
N ALA A 143 -11.36 10.41 -2.58
CA ALA A 143 -11.00 10.35 -1.17
C ALA A 143 -11.07 11.73 -0.49
N ASN A 144 -10.53 12.77 -1.12
CA ASN A 144 -10.47 14.14 -0.60
C ASN A 144 -11.86 14.76 -0.33
N LYS A 145 -12.94 14.19 -0.87
CA LYS A 145 -14.31 14.61 -0.55
C LYS A 145 -14.81 14.12 0.81
N TYR A 146 -14.17 13.11 1.39
CA TYR A 146 -14.69 12.37 2.54
C TYR A 146 -13.68 12.18 3.69
N ILE A 147 -12.39 12.43 3.46
CA ILE A 147 -11.38 12.26 4.50
C ILE A 147 -11.25 13.48 5.40
N ILE A 148 -10.80 13.21 6.62
CA ILE A 148 -10.24 14.19 7.55
C ILE A 148 -8.88 13.65 7.96
N LEU A 149 -7.85 14.48 7.86
CA LEU A 149 -6.51 14.13 8.30
C LEU A 149 -6.32 14.51 9.78
N TYR A 150 -5.68 13.63 10.52
CA TYR A 150 -5.46 13.79 11.96
C TYR A 150 -3.97 13.91 12.27
N SER A 151 -3.65 14.60 13.36
CA SER A 151 -2.28 14.66 13.88
C SER A 151 -2.04 13.65 15.00
N ASN A 152 -0.81 13.15 15.10
CA ASN A 152 -0.28 12.47 16.27
C ASN A 152 1.11 13.03 16.63
N ASN A 153 1.83 12.36 17.54
CA ASN A 153 3.16 12.78 17.96
C ASN A 153 4.25 12.63 16.88
N LYS A 154 3.98 11.91 15.77
CA LYS A 154 4.93 11.60 14.69
C LYS A 154 4.65 12.34 13.38
N THR A 155 3.39 12.63 13.08
CA THR A 155 2.97 13.27 11.82
C THR A 155 1.64 13.99 12.03
N ASP A 156 1.41 15.05 11.26
CA ASP A 156 0.14 15.79 11.28
C ASP A 156 -0.85 15.27 10.21
N TYR A 157 -0.47 14.20 9.50
CA TYR A 157 -1.20 13.68 8.32
C TYR A 157 -1.47 12.18 8.44
N VAL A 158 -2.32 11.84 9.41
CA VAL A 158 -2.77 10.47 9.67
C VAL A 158 -4.17 10.27 9.11
N LEU A 159 -4.31 9.25 8.26
CA LEU A 159 -5.62 8.71 7.90
C LEU A 159 -6.00 7.63 8.92
N LYS A 160 -7.12 7.83 9.60
CA LYS A 160 -7.61 6.91 10.63
C LYS A 160 -8.07 5.59 10.04
N LYS A 161 -7.93 4.50 10.80
CA LYS A 161 -8.37 3.15 10.43
C LYS A 161 -9.79 3.12 9.85
N LYS A 162 -10.74 3.86 10.45
CA LYS A 162 -12.13 3.89 9.96
C LYS A 162 -12.26 4.59 8.61
N SER A 163 -11.65 5.76 8.45
CA SER A 163 -11.63 6.47 7.16
C SER A 163 -10.95 5.63 6.09
N LEU A 164 -9.82 4.98 6.40
CA LEU A 164 -9.14 4.08 5.49
C LEU A 164 -10.02 2.88 5.10
N HIS A 165 -10.70 2.26 6.05
CA HIS A 165 -11.64 1.19 5.78
C HIS A 165 -12.72 1.63 4.78
N ASP A 166 -13.33 2.77 5.03
CA ASP A 166 -14.41 3.29 4.19
C ASP A 166 -13.89 3.66 2.79
N LEU A 167 -12.66 4.18 2.66
CA LEU A 167 -12.03 4.36 1.35
C LEU A 167 -11.80 3.02 0.63
N ILE A 168 -11.30 2.00 1.32
CA ILE A 168 -11.09 0.69 0.69
C ILE A 168 -12.41 0.13 0.14
N ILE A 169 -13.48 0.16 0.94
CA ILE A 169 -14.78 -0.37 0.51
C ILE A 169 -15.41 0.50 -0.58
N TYR A 170 -15.60 1.80 -0.32
CA TYR A 170 -16.45 2.66 -1.14
C TYR A 170 -15.71 3.32 -2.31
N ASN A 171 -14.39 3.47 -2.23
CA ASN A 171 -13.56 4.05 -3.31
C ASN A 171 -12.90 2.94 -4.13
N SER A 172 -12.19 2.01 -3.50
CA SER A 172 -11.44 1.00 -4.26
C SER A 172 -12.31 -0.19 -4.69
N MET A 173 -12.92 -0.91 -3.75
CA MET A 173 -13.63 -2.16 -4.04
C MET A 173 -14.89 -1.95 -4.88
N ASN A 174 -15.72 -0.96 -4.55
CA ASN A 174 -16.93 -0.66 -5.30
C ASN A 174 -16.68 -0.24 -6.76
N ASN A 175 -15.50 0.33 -7.07
CA ASN A 175 -15.11 0.69 -8.43
C ASN A 175 -14.29 -0.40 -9.14
N GLY A 176 -14.05 -1.55 -8.48
CA GLY A 176 -13.27 -2.65 -9.04
C GLY A 176 -11.76 -2.37 -9.11
N TRP A 177 -11.28 -1.35 -8.37
CA TRP A 177 -9.88 -0.93 -8.36
C TRP A 177 -9.03 -1.71 -7.35
N TYR A 178 -9.19 -3.04 -7.36
CA TYR A 178 -8.44 -3.93 -6.50
C TYR A 178 -8.04 -5.23 -7.20
N VAL A 179 -6.97 -5.85 -6.69
CA VAL A 179 -6.49 -7.18 -7.08
C VAL A 179 -6.23 -7.99 -5.83
N GLU A 180 -6.97 -9.08 -5.64
CA GLU A 180 -6.76 -10.00 -4.52
C GLU A 180 -5.54 -10.90 -4.78
N PHE A 181 -4.71 -11.08 -3.75
CA PHE A 181 -3.59 -12.01 -3.76
C PHE A 181 -3.76 -13.02 -2.63
N LYS A 182 -3.99 -14.28 -2.97
CA LYS A 182 -4.13 -15.36 -1.98
C LYS A 182 -2.78 -15.69 -1.35
N SER A 183 -2.77 -15.95 -0.05
CA SER A 183 -1.60 -16.51 0.62
C SER A 183 -1.52 -17.99 0.27
N GLU A 184 -0.40 -18.42 -0.29
CA GLU A 184 -0.09 -19.84 -0.39
C GLU A 184 0.51 -20.27 0.94
N LYS A 185 -0.05 -21.34 1.52
CA LYS A 185 0.42 -21.86 2.81
C LYS A 185 1.84 -22.39 2.61
N GLU A 186 2.78 -21.84 3.36
CA GLU A 186 4.18 -22.27 3.53
C GLU A 186 5.20 -21.74 2.49
N TYR A 187 5.69 -20.52 2.75
CA TYR A 187 6.98 -20.06 2.25
C TYR A 187 8.04 -20.17 3.36
N THR A 188 9.01 -21.06 3.19
CA THR A 188 10.24 -21.08 3.97
C THR A 188 11.26 -20.16 3.34
N TRP A 189 11.65 -19.10 4.05
CA TRP A 189 12.72 -18.21 3.62
C TRP A 189 14.06 -18.88 3.92
N ASN A 190 14.78 -19.30 2.88
CA ASN A 190 16.21 -19.56 3.00
C ASN A 190 16.92 -18.21 2.91
N ILE A 191 17.64 -17.85 3.98
CA ILE A 191 18.33 -16.56 4.17
C ILE A 191 19.39 -16.28 3.06
N ILE A 192 19.74 -17.30 2.29
CA ILE A 192 20.81 -17.29 1.30
C ILE A 192 20.19 -16.94 -0.06
N ASP A 193 20.23 -15.65 -0.41
CA ASP A 193 20.24 -15.11 -1.79
C ASP A 193 19.91 -13.60 -1.81
N GLY A 194 19.54 -13.00 -0.67
CA GLY A 194 18.99 -11.63 -0.65
C GLY A 194 19.81 -10.54 0.04
N ILE A 195 20.83 -10.86 0.84
CA ILE A 195 21.57 -9.82 1.59
C ILE A 195 23.05 -10.17 1.67
N MET A 196 23.86 -9.26 1.13
CA MET A 196 25.33 -9.21 1.00
C MET A 196 25.87 -9.85 -0.28
N ASP A 197 26.10 -9.01 -1.29
CA ASP A 197 27.44 -8.86 -1.87
C ASP A 197 27.71 -7.39 -2.18
N LYS A 198 28.62 -6.81 -1.40
CA LYS A 198 29.49 -5.69 -1.75
C LYS A 198 30.85 -6.01 -1.14
N ASP A 199 31.61 -6.83 -1.86
CA ASP A 199 32.91 -6.51 -2.46
C ASP A 199 33.55 -7.79 -3.03
#